data_AF-A0A9E1T322-F1
#
_entry.id   AF-A0A9E1T322-F1
#
_cell.length_a   1.000
_cell.length_b   1.000
_cell.length_c   1.000
_cell.angle_alpha   90.00
_cell.angle_beta   90.00
_cell.angle_gamma   90.00
#
_symmetry.space_group_name_H-M   'P 1'
#
loop_
_entity.id
_entity.type
_entity.pdbx_description
1 polymer ?
#
loop_
_entity_poly.entity_id
_entity_poly.type
_entity_poly.pdbx_seq_one_letter_code
_entity_poly.pdbx_strand_id
1 'polypeptide(L)'
;MSDAVTRAAEVLKGHRESIDRLDAIMIYTLGERFKHTQAVGKLKAEHDLPPSDPAREATQIARLEDLANRADLDPDFAKKLLNFIIAEVIQHHKTHQE
;
A
#
# COMPACT_ATOMS: atom_id res chain seq x y z
N MET A 1 -3.90 18.64 36.90
CA MET A 1 -3.84 19.03 35.47
C MET A 1 -4.94 20.06 35.22
N SER A 2 -4.69 21.11 34.45
CA SER A 2 -5.75 22.05 34.07
C SER A 2 -6.78 21.34 33.20
N ASP A 3 -8.03 21.80 33.27
CA ASP A 3 -9.17 21.28 32.48
C ASP A 3 -8.84 21.16 30.98
N ALA A 4 -8.11 22.14 30.45
CA ALA A 4 -7.63 22.15 29.06
C ALA A 4 -6.70 20.98 28.71
N VAL A 5 -5.82 20.58 29.62
CA VAL A 5 -4.88 19.46 29.39
C VAL A 5 -5.63 18.13 29.39
N THR A 6 -6.60 17.95 30.29
CA THR A 6 -7.44 16.74 30.32
C THR A 6 -8.24 16.60 29.02
N ARG A 7 -8.90 17.68 28.57
CA ARG A 7 -9.64 17.68 27.31
C ARG A 7 -8.74 17.39 26.09
N ALA A 8 -7.54 17.95 26.06
CA ALA A 8 -6.58 17.67 24.99
C ALA A 8 -6.17 16.18 24.96
N ALA A 9 -5.99 15.56 26.14
CA ALA A 9 -5.65 14.15 26.24
C ALA A 9 -6.77 13.23 25.72
N GLU A 10 -8.04 13.56 25.98
CA GLU A 10 -9.19 12.82 25.47
C GLU A 10 -9.30 12.91 23.94
N VAL A 11 -9.14 14.12 23.38
CA VAL A 11 -9.13 14.32 21.91
C VAL A 11 -7.97 13.54 21.27
N LEU A 12 -6.78 13.60 21.87
CA LEU A 12 -5.62 12.84 21.39
C LEU A 12 -5.87 11.33 21.40
N LYS A 13 -6.53 10.82 22.45
CA LYS A 13 -6.90 9.41 22.54
C LYS A 13 -7.83 9.02 21.39
N GLY A 14 -8.87 9.79 21.11
CA GLY A 14 -9.81 9.51 20.00
C GLY A 14 -9.15 9.52 18.61
N HIS A 15 -8.18 10.42 18.39
CA HIS A 15 -7.38 10.42 17.16
C HIS A 15 -6.52 9.15 17.04
N ARG A 16 -5.85 8.73 18.12
CA ARG A 16 -5.01 7.52 18.13
C ARG A 16 -5.83 6.26 17.85
N GLU A 17 -7.00 6.12 18.48
CA GLU A 17 -7.89 5.00 18.20
C GLU A 17 -8.33 4.96 16.73
N SER A 18 -8.46 6.12 16.08
CA SER A 18 -8.79 6.22 14.66
C SER A 18 -7.61 5.83 13.78
N ILE A 19 -6.39 6.23 14.15
CA ILE A 19 -5.15 5.83 13.48
C ILE A 19 -4.98 4.31 13.56
N ASP A 20 -5.12 3.72 14.74
CA ASP A 20 -4.98 2.26 14.93
C ASP A 20 -5.94 1.46 14.03
N ARG A 21 -7.17 1.97 13.84
CA ARG A 21 -8.14 1.36 12.92
C ARG A 21 -7.72 1.49 11.45
N LEU A 22 -7.19 2.64 11.05
CA LEU A 22 -6.69 2.85 9.68
C LEU A 22 -5.47 1.97 9.41
N ASP A 23 -4.58 1.83 10.38
CA ASP A 23 -3.41 0.95 10.29
C ASP A 23 -3.82 -0.51 10.07
N ALA A 24 -4.83 -1.00 10.80
CA ALA A 24 -5.37 -2.33 10.57
C ALA A 24 -5.90 -2.50 9.13
N ILE A 25 -6.66 -1.52 8.61
CA ILE A 25 -7.17 -1.54 7.24
C ILE A 25 -6.01 -1.59 6.22
N MET A 26 -4.96 -0.80 6.43
CA MET A 26 -3.79 -0.80 5.56
C MET A 26 -3.11 -2.17 5.53
N ILE A 27 -2.91 -2.81 6.69
CA ILE A 27 -2.28 -4.13 6.77
C ILE A 27 -3.11 -5.21 6.08
N TYR A 28 -4.43 -5.26 6.32
CA TYR A 28 -5.29 -6.24 5.66
C TYR A 28 -5.33 -6.03 4.14
N THR A 29 -5.42 -4.77 3.68
CA THR A 29 -5.42 -4.42 2.26
C THR A 29 -4.12 -4.85 1.59
N LEU A 30 -2.97 -4.63 2.23
CA LEU A 30 -1.68 -5.09 1.74
C LEU A 30 -1.63 -6.61 1.64
N GLY A 31 -2.10 -7.32 2.67
CA GLY A 31 -2.17 -8.79 2.67
C GLY A 31 -2.98 -9.34 1.50
N GLU A 32 -4.14 -8.75 1.19
CA GLU A 32 -4.94 -9.12 0.01
C GLU A 32 -4.22 -8.79 -1.30
N ARG A 33 -3.61 -7.60 -1.40
CA ARG A 33 -2.83 -7.21 -2.57
C ARG A 33 -1.70 -8.19 -2.86
N PHE A 34 -0.97 -8.64 -1.83
CA PHE A 34 0.11 -9.63 -1.97
C PHE A 34 -0.40 -10.96 -2.53
N LYS A 35 -1.53 -11.48 -2.01
CA LYS A 35 -2.15 -12.71 -2.53
C LYS A 35 -2.48 -12.60 -4.02
N HIS A 36 -3.03 -11.46 -4.46
CA HIS A 36 -3.32 -11.23 -5.87
C HIS A 36 -2.04 -11.15 -6.72
N THR A 37 -0.98 -10.49 -6.25
CA THR A 37 0.28 -10.43 -7.00
C THR A 37 0.93 -11.81 -7.16
N GLN A 38 0.83 -12.68 -6.16
CA GLN A 38 1.28 -14.07 -6.25
C GLN A 38 0.47 -14.88 -7.26
N ALA A 39 -0.86 -14.75 -7.23
CA ALA A 39 -1.73 -15.41 -8.21
C ALA A 39 -1.44 -14.94 -9.64
N VAL A 40 -1.21 -13.64 -9.85
CA VAL A 40 -0.79 -13.10 -11.16
C VAL A 40 0.57 -13.66 -11.57
N GLY A 41 1.53 -13.72 -10.66
CA GLY A 41 2.86 -14.31 -10.93
C GLY A 41 2.76 -15.77 -11.38
N LYS A 42 1.97 -16.58 -10.65
CA LYS A 42 1.69 -17.98 -11.01
C LYS A 42 1.02 -18.10 -12.39
N LEU A 43 -0.03 -17.31 -12.64
CA LEU A 43 -0.73 -17.32 -13.92
C LEU A 43 0.19 -16.94 -15.09
N LYS A 44 1.07 -15.95 -14.88
CA LYS A 44 2.05 -15.57 -15.90
C LYS A 44 3.03 -16.69 -16.20
N ALA A 45 3.53 -17.37 -15.17
CA ALA A 45 4.44 -18.50 -15.32
C ALA A 45 3.78 -19.71 -16.01
N GLU A 46 2.51 -20.02 -15.68
CA GLU A 46 1.76 -21.13 -16.29
C GLU A 46 1.47 -20.93 -17.79
N HIS A 47 1.49 -19.68 -18.26
CA HIS A 47 1.13 -19.31 -19.63
C HIS A 47 2.25 -18.62 -20.41
N ASP A 48 3.50 -18.69 -19.93
CA ASP A 48 4.67 -18.05 -20.54
C ASP A 48 4.47 -16.55 -20.85
N LEU A 49 3.69 -15.85 -20.02
CA LEU A 49 3.41 -14.43 -20.18
C LEU A 49 4.57 -13.59 -19.65
N PRO A 50 4.82 -12.41 -20.26
CA PRO A 50 5.93 -11.56 -19.84
C PRO A 50 5.77 -11.06 -18.39
N PRO A 51 6.87 -10.99 -17.62
CA PRO A 51 6.84 -10.56 -16.24
C PRO A 51 6.47 -9.06 -16.10
N SER A 52 6.85 -8.23 -17.07
CA SER A 52 6.55 -6.79 -17.12
C SER A 52 5.54 -6.45 -18.21
N ASP A 53 4.75 -5.42 -17.96
CA ASP A 53 3.85 -4.80 -18.93
C ASP A 53 4.00 -3.27 -18.79
N PRO A 54 4.89 -2.64 -19.59
CA PRO A 54 5.21 -1.23 -19.45
C PRO A 54 4.00 -0.29 -19.62
N ALA A 55 3.04 -0.65 -20.49
CA ALA A 55 1.83 0.15 -20.69
C ALA A 55 0.92 0.10 -19.47
N ARG A 56 0.78 -1.10 -18.86
CA ARG A 56 0.06 -1.27 -17.60
C ARG A 56 0.74 -0.52 -16.45
N GLU A 57 2.06 -0.56 -16.37
CA GLU A 57 2.86 0.13 -15.36
C GLU A 57 2.70 1.65 -15.45
N ALA A 58 2.82 2.23 -16.64
CA ALA A 58 2.58 3.67 -16.86
C ALA A 58 1.18 4.10 -16.42
N THR A 59 0.15 3.29 -16.74
CA THR A 59 -1.23 3.55 -16.32
C THR A 59 -1.40 3.49 -14.80
N GLN A 60 -0.68 2.59 -14.11
CA GLN A 60 -0.71 2.51 -12.65
C GLN A 60 -0.12 3.75 -11.99
N ILE A 61 1.00 4.25 -12.52
CA ILE A 61 1.67 5.45 -11.99
C ILE A 61 0.75 6.66 -12.14
N ALA A 62 0.20 6.90 -13.33
CA ALA A 62 -0.71 8.04 -13.56
C ALA A 62 -1.94 7.98 -12.64
N ARG A 63 -2.53 6.79 -12.47
CA ARG A 63 -3.67 6.60 -11.55
C ARG A 63 -3.28 6.84 -10.09
N LEU A 64 -2.08 6.43 -9.68
CA LEU A 64 -1.59 6.64 -8.32
C LEU A 64 -1.40 8.13 -8.03
N GLU A 65 -0.86 8.89 -8.97
CA GLU A 65 -0.70 10.34 -8.84
C GLU A 65 -2.05 11.04 -8.70
N ASP A 66 -3.05 10.67 -9.51
CA ASP A 66 -4.43 11.19 -9.35
C ASP A 66 -5.01 10.88 -7.97
N LEU A 67 -4.87 9.63 -7.51
CA LEU A 67 -5.38 9.21 -6.19
C LEU A 67 -4.69 9.96 -5.05
N ALA A 68 -3.38 10.17 -5.14
CA ALA A 68 -2.61 10.92 -4.16
C ALA A 68 -3.09 12.37 -4.07
N ASN A 69 -3.21 13.05 -5.23
CA ASN A 69 -3.73 14.42 -5.28
C ASN A 69 -5.15 14.53 -4.69
N ARG A 70 -6.03 13.59 -5.00
CA ARG A 70 -7.41 13.57 -4.48
C ARG A 70 -7.50 13.28 -2.99
N ALA A 71 -6.49 12.62 -2.43
CA ALA A 71 -6.39 12.29 -1.02
C ALA A 71 -5.60 13.34 -0.20
N ASP A 72 -5.19 14.46 -0.82
CA ASP A 72 -4.29 15.45 -0.23
C ASP A 72 -2.98 14.83 0.30
N LEU A 73 -2.46 13.84 -0.45
CA LEU A 73 -1.23 13.14 -0.18
C LEU A 73 -0.18 13.52 -1.22
N ASP A 74 1.06 13.75 -0.79
CA ASP A 74 2.18 14.02 -1.70
C ASP A 74 2.33 12.88 -2.74
N PRO A 75 2.20 13.16 -4.05
CA PRO A 75 2.34 12.17 -5.11
C PRO A 75 3.71 11.48 -5.11
N ASP A 76 4.78 12.18 -4.71
CA ASP A 76 6.12 11.59 -4.66
C ASP A 76 6.26 10.63 -3.49
N PHE A 77 5.63 10.93 -2.36
CA PHE A 77 5.49 9.98 -1.27
C PHE A 77 4.69 8.74 -1.68
N ALA A 78 3.55 8.92 -2.36
CA ALA A 78 2.72 7.81 -2.84
C ALA A 78 3.51 6.88 -3.78
N LYS A 79 4.29 7.45 -4.72
CA LYS A 79 5.18 6.67 -5.60
C LYS A 79 6.23 5.89 -4.81
N LYS A 80 6.90 6.51 -3.84
CA LYS A 80 7.90 5.85 -3.00
C LYS A 80 7.29 4.67 -2.26
N LEU A 81 6.10 4.85 -1.68
CA LEU A 81 5.37 3.79 -1.00
C LEU A 81 5.03 2.63 -1.95
N LEU A 82 4.48 2.93 -3.14
CA LEU A 82 4.16 1.89 -4.12
C LEU A 82 5.40 1.13 -4.58
N ASN A 83 6.50 1.84 -4.86
CA ASN A 83 7.76 1.24 -5.26
C ASN A 83 8.33 0.32 -4.18
N PHE A 84 8.24 0.75 -2.91
CA PHE A 84 8.62 -0.08 -1.77
C PHE A 84 7.79 -1.38 -1.72
N ILE A 85 6.46 -1.27 -1.82
CA ILE A 85 5.57 -2.45 -1.81
C ILE A 85 5.90 -3.39 -2.98
N ILE A 86 6.13 -2.86 -4.19
CA ILE A 86 6.48 -3.68 -5.37
C ILE A 86 7.81 -4.39 -5.16
N ALA A 87 8.82 -3.70 -4.64
CA ALA A 87 10.13 -4.31 -4.35
C ALA A 87 9.99 -5.48 -3.36
N GLU A 88 9.17 -5.32 -2.32
CA GLU A 88 8.90 -6.36 -1.33
C GLU A 88 8.21 -7.58 -1.95
N VAL A 89 7.22 -7.36 -2.84
CA VAL A 89 6.57 -8.45 -3.59
C VAL A 89 7.61 -9.25 -4.37
N ILE A 90 8.52 -8.58 -5.08
CA ILE A 90 9.52 -9.22 -5.94
C ILE A 90 10.50 -10.04 -5.10
N GLN A 91 10.93 -9.53 -3.94
CA GLN A 91 11.79 -10.29 -3.03
C GLN A 91 11.09 -11.55 -2.51
N HIS A 92 9.84 -11.43 -2.05
CA HIS A 92 9.06 -12.58 -1.61
C HIS A 92 8.88 -13.66 -2.70
N HIS A 93 8.71 -13.26 -3.97
CA HIS A 93 8.64 -14.23 -5.07
C HIS A 93 9.96 -14.98 -5.27
N LYS A 94 11.11 -14.32 -5.12
CA LYS A 94 12.42 -14.97 -5.24
C LYS A 94 12.67 -15.98 -4.12
N THR A 95 12.23 -15.68 -2.90
CA THR A 95 12.42 -16.56 -1.73
C THR A 95 11.44 -17.74 -1.69
N HIS A 96 10.24 -17.61 -2.25
CA HIS A 96 9.22 -18.67 -2.27
C HIS A 96 9.18 -19.49 -3.58
N GLN A 97 10.14 -19.31 -4.48
CA GLN A 97 10.34 -20.16 -5.67
C GLN A 97 11.38 -21.28 -5.45
N GLU A 98 11.81 -21.52 -4.21
CA GLU A 98 12.46 -22.76 -3.73
C GLU A 98 11.44 -23.70 -3.09
#